data_AF-A0A370LRQ6-F1
#
_entry.id   AF-A0A370LRQ6-F1
#
_cell.length_a   1.000
_cell.length_b   1.000
_cell.length_c   1.000
_cell.angle_alpha   90.00
_cell.angle_beta   90.00
_cell.angle_gamma   90.00
#
_symmetry.space_group_name_H-M   'P 1'
#
loop_
_entity.id
_entity.type
_entity.pdbx_description
1 polymer ?
#
loop_
_entity_poly.entity_id
_entity_poly.type
_entity_poly.pdbx_seq_one_letter_code
_entity_poly.pdbx_strand_id
1 'polypeptide(L)'
;MEKKDYNLNNVKEEFNKFEKFAFKNRMIEMAVAFIIGVAFQKTVTSLSDNLIMPFLNFFVAKTGNNWRTIQWEPLEGMNFELGKFMGNFLDFLLISLILYIVYVKIIKAVLVKDNSINFKLCPYCSNKIAIDATRCGECTSWLENNE
;
A
#
# COMPACT_ATOMS: atom_id res chain seq x y z
N MET A 1 -53.47 -2.15 8.69
CA MET A 1 -52.45 -1.86 7.65
C MET A 1 -51.99 -0.43 7.87
N GLU A 2 -50.99 -0.25 8.73
CA GLU A 2 -50.50 1.07 9.15
C GLU A 2 -49.28 1.41 8.29
N LYS A 3 -49.41 2.41 7.41
CA LYS A 3 -48.31 2.91 6.60
C LYS A 3 -47.37 3.67 7.53
N LYS A 4 -46.21 3.09 7.80
CA LYS A 4 -45.12 3.73 8.53
C LYS A 4 -44.54 4.82 7.62
N ASP A 5 -44.98 6.06 7.81
CA ASP A 5 -44.48 7.21 7.07
C ASP A 5 -43.01 7.45 7.46
N TYR A 6 -42.09 6.78 6.76
CA TYR A 6 -40.66 7.04 6.85
C TYR A 6 -40.41 8.47 6.37
N ASN A 7 -40.09 9.34 7.32
CA ASN A 7 -39.90 10.76 7.11
C ASN A 7 -38.62 11.01 6.27
N LEU A 8 -38.76 11.12 4.95
CA LEU A 8 -37.67 11.28 3.97
C LEU A 8 -36.73 12.45 4.30
N ASN A 9 -37.18 13.44 5.06
CA ASN A 9 -36.39 14.60 5.42
C ASN A 9 -35.27 14.26 6.40
N ASN A 10 -35.51 13.34 7.33
CA ASN A 10 -34.49 12.88 8.28
C ASN A 10 -33.40 12.08 7.58
N VAL A 11 -33.78 11.25 6.60
CA VAL A 11 -32.83 10.48 5.80
C VAL A 11 -31.98 11.40 4.90
N LYS A 12 -32.58 12.42 4.31
CA LYS A 12 -31.84 13.44 3.54
C LYS A 12 -30.84 14.21 4.41
N GLU A 13 -31.18 14.51 5.65
CA GLU A 13 -30.29 15.21 6.57
C GLU A 13 -29.10 14.34 6.98
N GLU A 14 -29.33 13.07 7.33
CA GLU A 14 -28.27 12.10 7.64
C GLU A 14 -27.39 11.81 6.42
N PHE A 15 -27.96 11.75 5.22
CA PHE A 15 -27.20 11.61 3.98
C PHE A 15 -26.33 12.84 3.71
N ASN A 16 -26.83 14.06 3.94
CA ASN A 16 -26.04 15.30 3.83
C ASN A 16 -24.88 15.34 4.84
N LYS A 17 -25.09 14.82 6.06
CA LYS A 17 -24.03 14.70 7.07
C LYS A 17 -22.98 13.67 6.66
N PHE A 18 -23.42 12.53 6.13
CA PHE A 18 -22.53 11.51 5.57
C PHE A 18 -21.73 12.03 4.37
N GLU A 19 -22.37 12.75 3.45
CA GLU A 19 -21.74 13.36 2.29
C GLU A 19 -20.61 14.31 2.71
N LYS A 20 -20.90 15.23 3.64
CA LYS A 20 -19.90 16.14 4.22
C LYS A 20 -18.79 15.41 4.99
N PHE A 21 -19.05 14.22 5.51
CA PHE A 21 -18.06 13.40 6.18
C PHE A 21 -17.16 12.64 5.18
N ALA A 22 -17.76 12.02 4.16
CA ALA A 22 -17.09 11.22 3.15
C ALA A 22 -16.21 12.08 2.23
N PHE A 23 -16.66 13.30 1.90
CA PHE A 23 -15.91 14.25 1.07
C PHE A 23 -14.81 15.01 1.83
N LYS A 24 -14.48 14.61 3.07
CA LYS A 24 -13.28 15.12 3.74
C LYS A 24 -12.05 14.60 2.99
N ASN A 25 -11.19 15.52 2.54
CA ASN A 25 -9.97 15.19 1.79
C ASN A 25 -9.11 14.10 2.46
N ARG A 26 -8.99 14.12 3.80
CA ARG A 26 -8.23 13.10 4.55
C ARG A 26 -8.81 11.68 4.44
N MET A 27 -10.13 11.55 4.31
CA MET A 27 -10.78 10.24 4.18
C MET A 27 -10.63 9.69 2.76
N ILE A 28 -10.78 10.57 1.75
CA ILE A 28 -10.60 10.21 0.34
C ILE A 28 -9.18 9.70 0.08
N GLU A 29 -8.17 10.40 0.58
CA GLU A 29 -6.76 10.00 0.42
C GLU A 29 -6.50 8.59 0.96
N MET A 30 -7.01 8.28 2.16
CA MET A 30 -6.86 6.95 2.77
C MET A 30 -7.61 5.88 1.97
N ALA A 31 -8.82 6.19 1.50
CA ALA A 31 -9.64 5.26 0.71
C ALA A 31 -8.97 4.94 -0.64
N VAL A 32 -8.43 5.95 -1.33
CA VAL A 32 -7.71 5.77 -2.60
C VAL A 32 -6.46 4.91 -2.39
N ALA A 33 -5.67 5.19 -1.36
CA ALA A 33 -4.49 4.39 -1.03
C ALA A 33 -4.85 2.92 -0.78
N PHE A 34 -5.95 2.64 -0.06
CA PHE A 34 -6.41 1.28 0.20
C PHE A 34 -6.85 0.54 -1.06
N ILE A 35 -7.66 1.18 -1.92
CA ILE A 35 -8.15 0.57 -3.16
C ILE A 35 -6.99 0.22 -4.10
N ILE A 36 -6.03 1.13 -4.25
CA ILE A 36 -4.82 0.90 -5.04
C ILE A 36 -4.00 -0.24 -4.43
N GLY A 37 -3.85 -0.28 -3.10
CA GLY A 37 -3.15 -1.36 -2.40
C GLY A 37 -3.77 -2.74 -2.65
N VAL A 38 -5.10 -2.85 -2.56
CA VAL A 38 -5.82 -4.11 -2.81
C VAL A 38 -5.71 -4.54 -4.28
N ALA A 39 -5.84 -3.61 -5.22
CA ALA A 39 -5.70 -3.89 -6.65
C ALA A 39 -4.28 -4.38 -6.97
N PHE A 40 -3.27 -3.72 -6.42
CA PHE A 40 -1.87 -4.12 -6.59
C PHE A 40 -1.58 -5.50 -6.00
N GLN A 41 -2.05 -5.77 -4.78
CA GLN A 41 -1.88 -7.09 -4.15
C GLN A 41 -2.44 -8.21 -5.02
N LYS A 42 -3.65 -8.01 -5.59
CA LYS A 42 -4.26 -8.98 -6.52
C LYS A 42 -3.40 -9.24 -7.76
N THR A 43 -2.80 -8.20 -8.33
CA THR A 43 -1.91 -8.33 -9.50
C THR A 43 -0.66 -9.16 -9.15
N VAL A 44 -0.03 -8.91 -8.00
CA VAL A 44 1.15 -9.66 -7.58
C VAL A 44 0.82 -11.11 -7.23
N THR A 45 -0.30 -11.35 -6.55
CA THR A 45 -0.78 -12.71 -6.26
C THR A 45 -1.04 -13.47 -7.57
N SER A 46 -1.74 -12.86 -8.53
CA SER A 46 -1.97 -13.45 -9.85
C SER A 46 -0.67 -13.76 -10.60
N LEU A 47 0.34 -12.90 -10.48
CA LEU A 47 1.66 -13.14 -11.07
C LEU A 47 2.38 -14.33 -10.41
N SER A 48 2.35 -14.42 -9.07
CA SER A 48 2.93 -15.54 -8.31
C SER A 48 2.24 -16.86 -8.69
N ASP A 49 0.91 -16.88 -8.63
CA ASP A 49 0.10 -18.08 -8.86
C ASP A 49 0.15 -18.57 -10.31
N ASN A 50 0.18 -17.66 -11.30
CA ASN A 50 0.09 -18.05 -12.70
C ASN A 50 1.44 -18.21 -13.40
N LEU A 51 2.52 -17.55 -12.94
CA LEU A 51 3.84 -17.68 -13.56
C LEU A 51 4.84 -18.40 -12.67
N ILE A 52 4.93 -18.02 -11.40
CA ILE A 52 6.00 -18.52 -10.52
C ILE A 52 5.68 -19.92 -9.99
N MET A 53 4.44 -20.16 -9.58
CA MET A 53 4.00 -21.46 -9.08
C MET A 53 4.10 -22.58 -10.13
N PRO A 54 3.66 -22.42 -11.39
CA PRO A 54 3.87 -23.44 -12.43
C PRO A 54 5.34 -23.68 -12.73
N PHE A 55 6.17 -22.64 -12.67
CA PHE A 55 7.62 -22.77 -12.84
C PHE A 55 8.24 -23.57 -11.69
N LEU A 56 7.94 -23.22 -10.43
CA LEU A 56 8.39 -23.98 -9.26
C LEU A 56 7.87 -25.42 -9.28
N ASN A 57 6.61 -25.62 -9.62
CA ASN A 57 6.01 -26.94 -9.79
C ASN A 57 6.73 -27.73 -10.87
N PHE A 58 7.16 -27.11 -11.98
CA PHE A 58 7.95 -27.80 -13.00
C PHE A 58 9.30 -28.27 -12.46
N PHE A 59 10.00 -27.46 -11.66
CA PHE A 59 11.26 -27.87 -11.03
C PHE A 59 11.07 -28.94 -9.95
N VAL A 60 9.98 -28.87 -9.18
CA VAL A 60 9.69 -29.79 -8.07
C VAL A 60 8.98 -31.07 -8.53
N ALA A 61 8.16 -31.03 -9.57
CA ALA A 61 7.45 -32.19 -10.12
C ALA A 61 8.39 -33.20 -10.79
N LYS A 62 9.64 -32.81 -11.08
CA LYS A 62 10.70 -33.77 -11.39
C LYS A 62 10.95 -34.79 -10.25
N THR A 63 10.47 -34.49 -9.04
CA THR A 63 10.48 -35.34 -7.83
C THR A 63 9.16 -36.10 -7.61
N GLY A 64 8.17 -35.95 -8.50
CA GLY A 64 7.02 -36.87 -8.61
C GLY A 64 5.73 -36.52 -7.85
N ASN A 65 5.67 -35.45 -7.05
CA ASN A 65 4.44 -35.07 -6.34
C ASN A 65 4.17 -33.56 -6.31
N ASN A 66 2.89 -33.19 -6.37
CA ASN A 66 2.42 -31.83 -6.06
C ASN A 66 2.71 -31.54 -4.58
N TRP A 67 3.77 -30.79 -4.29
CA TRP A 67 4.19 -30.45 -2.92
C TRP A 67 3.11 -29.71 -2.11
N ARG A 68 2.15 -29.03 -2.77
CA ARG A 68 1.00 -28.39 -2.10
C ARG A 68 -0.07 -29.37 -1.59
N THR A 69 -0.10 -30.62 -2.05
CA THR A 69 -1.08 -31.63 -1.60
C THR A 69 -0.54 -32.55 -0.51
N ILE A 70 0.66 -32.25 0.03
CA ILE A 70 1.20 -33.00 1.17
C ILE A 70 0.30 -32.73 2.37
N GLN A 71 -0.45 -33.76 2.75
CA GLN A 71 -1.25 -33.82 3.97
C GLN A 71 -0.56 -34.75 4.94
N TRP A 72 -0.44 -34.33 6.19
CA TRP A 72 0.01 -35.18 7.29
C TRP A 72 -1.16 -35.46 8.21
N GLU A 73 -1.54 -36.74 8.29
CA GLU A 73 -2.59 -37.25 9.16
C GLU A 73 -1.93 -38.11 10.26
N PRO A 74 -1.56 -37.53 11.41
CA PRO A 74 -1.01 -38.30 12.52
C PRO A 74 -2.07 -39.13 13.28
N LEU A 75 -3.34 -38.75 13.20
CA LEU A 75 -4.48 -39.37 13.88
C LEU A 75 -5.75 -39.18 13.01
N GLU A 76 -6.68 -40.15 13.02
CA GLU A 76 -7.95 -40.05 12.28
C GLU A 76 -8.72 -38.78 12.68
N GLY A 77 -8.94 -37.89 11.71
CA GLY A 77 -9.65 -36.62 11.90
C GLY A 77 -8.78 -35.38 12.09
N MET A 78 -7.45 -35.50 12.14
CA MET A 78 -6.53 -34.35 12.15
C MET A 78 -5.75 -34.23 10.85
N ASN A 79 -6.25 -33.37 9.95
CA ASN A 79 -5.66 -33.19 8.63
C ASN A 79 -4.81 -31.91 8.62
N PHE A 80 -3.48 -32.06 8.70
CA PHE A 80 -2.56 -30.93 8.54
C PHE A 80 -2.21 -30.73 7.07
N GLU A 81 -2.75 -29.67 6.47
CA GLU A 81 -2.46 -29.26 5.09
C GLU A 81 -1.12 -28.52 4.97
N LEU A 82 -0.03 -29.18 5.36
CA LEU A 82 1.34 -28.64 5.35
C LEU A 82 1.74 -28.09 3.97
N GLY A 83 1.31 -28.76 2.90
CA GLY A 83 1.56 -28.32 1.53
C GLY A 83 0.93 -26.96 1.21
N LYS A 84 -0.31 -26.70 1.64
CA LYS A 84 -0.98 -25.41 1.41
C LYS A 84 -0.34 -24.29 2.22
N PHE A 85 0.04 -24.59 3.48
CA PHE A 85 0.71 -23.62 4.35
C PHE A 85 2.05 -23.17 3.77
N MET A 86 2.90 -24.13 3.37
CA MET A 86 4.20 -23.81 2.75
C MET A 86 4.04 -23.06 1.42
N GLY A 87 2.98 -23.37 0.67
CA GLY A 87 2.63 -22.62 -0.54
C GLY A 87 2.33 -21.16 -0.25
N ASN A 88 1.46 -20.90 0.72
CA ASN A 88 1.09 -19.54 1.10
C ASN A 88 2.27 -18.75 1.70
N PHE A 89 3.15 -19.44 2.44
CA PHE A 89 4.38 -18.83 2.96
C PHE A 89 5.32 -18.39 1.84
N LEU A 90 5.47 -19.24 0.81
CA LEU A 90 6.27 -18.91 -0.36
C LEU A 90 5.65 -17.75 -1.17
N ASP A 91 4.31 -17.74 -1.32
CA ASP A 91 3.58 -16.64 -1.94
C ASP A 91 3.84 -15.31 -1.21
N PHE A 92 3.81 -15.31 0.12
CA PHE A 92 4.16 -14.13 0.92
C PHE A 92 5.60 -13.64 0.66
N LEU A 93 6.56 -14.58 0.61
CA LEU A 93 7.96 -14.25 0.36
C LEU A 93 8.14 -13.67 -1.04
N LEU A 94 7.47 -14.22 -2.05
CA LEU A 94 7.49 -13.71 -3.42
C LEU A 94 6.84 -12.33 -3.54
N ILE A 95 5.67 -12.13 -2.93
CA ILE A 95 4.98 -10.83 -2.93
C ILE A 95 5.89 -9.75 -2.30
N SER A 96 6.52 -10.05 -1.16
CA SER A 96 7.44 -9.11 -0.49
C SER A 96 8.68 -8.80 -1.34
N LEU A 97 9.24 -9.80 -2.03
CA LEU A 97 10.39 -9.63 -2.92
C LEU A 97 10.04 -8.76 -4.13
N ILE A 98 8.90 -9.01 -4.78
CA ILE A 98 8.44 -8.22 -5.94
C ILE A 98 8.16 -6.78 -5.50
N LEU A 99 7.49 -6.58 -4.36
CA LEU A 99 7.27 -5.25 -3.78
C LEU A 99 8.60 -4.53 -3.53
N TYR A 100 9.60 -5.21 -2.97
CA TYR A 100 10.92 -4.65 -2.74
C TYR A 100 11.61 -4.23 -4.05
N ILE A 101 11.57 -5.07 -5.09
CA ILE A 101 12.17 -4.75 -6.39
C ILE A 101 11.45 -3.56 -7.02
N VAL A 102 10.12 -3.54 -7.02
CA VAL A 102 9.30 -2.43 -7.53
C VAL A 102 9.62 -1.14 -6.78
N TYR A 103 9.65 -1.18 -5.45
CA TYR A 103 10.04 -0.05 -4.62
C TYR A 103 11.44 0.45 -4.98
N VAL A 104 12.46 -0.40 -4.96
CA VAL A 104 13.84 0.01 -5.22
C VAL A 104 14.05 0.49 -6.65
N LYS A 105 13.46 -0.18 -7.66
CA LYS A 105 13.69 0.15 -9.07
C LYS A 105 12.85 1.32 -9.55
N ILE A 106 11.59 1.41 -9.15
CA ILE A 106 10.70 2.49 -9.62
C ILE A 106 10.89 3.73 -8.76
N ILE A 107 10.87 3.61 -7.43
CA ILE A 107 10.95 4.80 -6.55
C ILE A 107 12.36 5.39 -6.56
N LYS A 108 13.44 4.59 -6.57
CA LYS A 108 14.78 5.19 -6.72
C LYS A 108 15.06 5.72 -8.13
N ALA A 109 14.41 5.22 -9.18
CA ALA A 109 14.64 5.76 -10.52
C ALA A 109 13.77 7.00 -10.82
N VAL A 110 12.55 7.05 -10.27
CA VAL A 110 11.57 8.10 -10.55
C VAL A 110 11.56 9.18 -9.47
N LEU A 111 11.63 8.84 -8.18
CA LEU A 111 11.52 9.80 -7.07
C LEU A 111 12.88 10.34 -6.58
N VAL A 112 14.01 9.69 -6.87
CA VAL A 112 15.35 10.27 -6.60
C VAL A 112 15.76 11.23 -7.73
N LYS A 113 14.96 11.33 -8.79
CA LYS A 113 15.04 12.41 -9.77
C LYS A 113 14.05 13.54 -9.46
N ASP A 114 13.83 13.80 -8.17
CA ASP A 114 13.23 15.05 -7.75
C ASP A 114 14.10 15.65 -6.66
N ASN A 115 14.42 16.93 -6.84
CA ASN A 115 15.32 17.68 -5.99
C ASN A 115 14.84 17.51 -4.54
N SER A 116 15.68 16.95 -3.67
CA SER A 116 15.56 17.31 -2.27
C SER A 116 15.67 18.82 -2.26
N ILE A 117 14.54 19.52 -2.06
CA ILE A 117 14.56 20.93 -1.71
C ILE A 117 15.31 20.92 -0.39
N ASN A 118 16.62 21.08 -0.48
CA ASN A 118 17.46 21.06 0.68
C ASN A 118 16.98 22.28 1.48
N PHE A 119 16.56 22.05 2.72
CA PHE A 119 16.00 23.11 3.56
C PHE A 119 17.13 23.63 4.46
N LYS A 120 17.31 24.95 4.50
CA LYS A 120 18.15 25.60 5.52
C LYS A 120 17.24 26.21 6.60
N LEU A 121 17.74 26.30 7.84
CA LEU A 121 17.06 27.08 8.88
C LEU A 121 17.40 28.56 8.70
N CYS A 122 16.39 29.42 8.74
CA CYS A 122 16.60 30.86 8.79
C CYS A 122 17.26 31.26 10.13
N PRO A 123 18.36 32.02 10.13
CA PRO A 123 19.08 32.41 11.35
C PRO A 123 18.29 33.36 12.26
N TYR A 124 17.26 34.04 11.74
CA TYR A 124 16.48 35.04 12.48
C TYR A 124 15.20 34.48 13.11
N CYS A 125 14.50 33.57 12.43
CA CYS A 125 13.20 33.05 12.88
C CYS A 125 13.15 31.53 13.04
N SER A 126 14.24 30.82 12.75
CA SER A 126 14.34 29.36 12.82
C SER A 126 13.31 28.60 11.97
N ASN A 127 12.64 29.28 11.03
CA ASN A 127 11.72 28.63 10.11
C ASN A 127 12.48 27.89 9.00
N LYS A 128 11.89 26.80 8.49
CA LYS A 128 12.46 25.99 7.41
C LYS A 128 12.17 26.66 6.07
N ILE A 129 13.22 26.97 5.33
CA ILE A 129 13.16 27.64 4.02
C ILE A 129 13.97 26.86 2.99
N ALA A 130 13.68 27.05 1.71
CA ALA A 130 14.47 26.46 0.63
C ALA A 130 15.91 27.00 0.66
N ILE A 131 16.90 26.17 0.29
CA ILE A 131 18.32 26.55 0.34
C ILE A 131 18.65 27.75 -0.56
N ASP A 132 17.96 27.89 -1.68
CA ASP A 132 18.11 28.95 -2.66
C ASP A 132 17.29 30.22 -2.33
N ALA A 133 16.52 30.22 -1.23
CA ALA A 133 15.73 31.38 -0.85
C ALA A 133 16.63 32.56 -0.43
N THR A 134 16.51 33.68 -1.16
CA THR A 134 17.16 34.97 -0.86
C THR A 134 16.41 35.78 0.21
N ARG A 135 15.14 35.43 0.47
CA ARG A 135 14.29 36.09 1.47
C ARG A 135 13.41 35.09 2.18
N CYS A 136 13.29 35.23 3.50
CA CYS A 136 12.41 34.39 4.30
C CYS A 136 10.93 34.83 4.15
N GLY A 137 10.01 33.91 3.89
CA GLY A 137 8.58 34.22 3.76
C GLY A 137 7.88 34.61 5.06
N GLU A 138 8.40 34.17 6.21
CA GLU A 138 7.80 34.41 7.52
C GLU A 138 8.29 35.72 8.14
N CYS A 139 9.60 35.85 8.37
CA CYS A 139 10.17 37.05 8.98
C CYS A 139 10.58 38.13 7.97
N THR A 140 10.44 37.87 6.67
CA THR A 140 10.77 38.80 5.58
C THR A 140 12.21 39.31 5.51
N SER A 141 13.11 38.75 6.34
CA SER A 141 14.52 39.09 6.37
C SER A 141 15.21 38.65 5.08
N TRP A 142 16.16 39.47 4.63
CA TRP A 142 17.09 39.11 3.57
C TRP A 142 18.14 38.15 4.11
N LEU A 143 18.47 37.13 3.32
CA LEU A 143 19.44 36.11 3.68
C LEU A 143 20.62 36.23 2.71
N GLU A 144 21.79 36.53 3.25
CA GLU A 144 23.03 36.43 2.49
C GLU A 144 23.36 34.93 2.37
N ASN A 145 23.47 34.46 1.12
CA ASN A 145 23.80 33.08 0.82
C ASN A 145 25.26 32.83 1.22
N ASN A 146 25.47 32.33 2.43
CA ASN A 146 26.77 31.78 2.80
C ASN A 146 26.88 30.39 2.17
N GLU A 147 27.83 30.25 1.23
CA GLU A 147 28.25 28.99 0.62
C GLU A 147 28.63 27.91 1.66
#